data_AF-A0A6P1W619-F1
#
_entry.id   AF-A0A6P1W619-F1
#
_cell.length_a   1.000
_cell.length_b   1.000
_cell.length_c   1.000
_cell.angle_alpha   90.00
_cell.angle_beta   90.00
_cell.angle_gamma   90.00
#
_symmetry.space_group_name_H-M   'P 1'
#
loop_
_entity.id
_entity.type
_entity.pdbx_description
1 polymer ?
#
loop_
_entity_poly.entity_id
_entity_poly.type
_entity_poly.pdbx_seq_one_letter_code
_entity_poly.pdbx_strand_id
1 'polypeptide(L)'
;MILRILAGCLIVFSAMGQRARQPEHQHDVHDGDSHDLGHSHLAHIQDYRKETVYVHNLPAPELISGIGAVEFRITTSSKQAQTFFNQGVALLHCFWDFEAYRAFKEAIRSDSTAIMPYWGLYSAIGAIEGNDFNADKKLAIRKLKALKVSASEHEKLYAEGILLRDADSENGKQGYQKKLEVIVHKYPADVDAKLFLALSKMGGYDTEMNPREGQMYAEYLLRDLLKTYPNNAAVHHYWIHLMENCCPEQAVQSAELLPKLAPASGHMVHMPGHIYYKIGDYKKAYDAFKASLAVDSAYMKKQHIPEVDAWNYIHNINYLLSNCAEDGRYATALQYAEKLQNMPATKERKRKYEGRFFYQGVIAPAKMELCFGFYKKAADRLAAIKLDKDSLYTTKAIAYKDGLYYFASGMDAVKNNRIEDAKRFADALDGSLWRNANQQTPDDVITIRRLNDLNVASLELQGVIKSAENKYSDAIALLEKAKKKEDDLGYSEPPSYARPVLISLAETHLKANQYDKAIAAYTQLLERHPNSANAYWGLYKVYKQKGDVAKTKEYANHLHATAQFGDKALFPL
;
A
#
# COMPACT_ATOMS: atom_id res chain seq x y z
N MET A 1 -0.86 -31.12 -78.88
CA MET A 1 -1.19 -30.35 -80.11
C MET A 1 -2.02 -29.16 -79.67
N ILE A 2 -1.50 -27.95 -79.92
CA ILE A 2 -2.20 -26.65 -79.98
C ILE A 2 -2.53 -25.90 -78.66
N LEU A 3 -1.85 -24.75 -78.56
CA LEU A 3 -2.07 -23.52 -77.79
C LEU A 3 -3.49 -22.92 -77.89
N ARG A 4 -3.90 -22.18 -76.85
CA ARG A 4 -4.50 -20.80 -76.88
C ARG A 4 -4.85 -20.39 -75.43
N ILE A 5 -4.10 -19.50 -74.77
CA ILE A 5 -4.17 -18.02 -74.77
C ILE A 5 -5.55 -17.48 -74.40
N LEU A 6 -5.65 -16.87 -73.22
CA LEU A 6 -6.16 -15.50 -73.06
C LEU A 6 -5.70 -14.92 -71.71
N ALA A 7 -4.91 -13.85 -71.82
CA ALA A 7 -4.42 -13.03 -70.73
C ALA A 7 -5.39 -11.86 -70.51
N GLY A 8 -5.66 -11.52 -69.24
CA GLY A 8 -6.29 -10.28 -68.81
C GLY A 8 -5.42 -9.65 -67.74
N CYS A 9 -4.87 -8.48 -68.04
CA CYS A 9 -4.05 -7.66 -67.14
C CYS A 9 -4.87 -7.15 -65.95
N LEU A 10 -4.25 -7.13 -64.76
CA LEU A 10 -4.46 -6.07 -63.76
C LEU A 10 -3.22 -5.93 -62.88
N ILE A 11 -2.69 -4.71 -62.89
CA ILE A 11 -1.50 -4.24 -62.17
C ILE A 11 -1.87 -4.07 -60.69
N VAL A 12 -1.08 -4.64 -59.78
CA VAL A 12 -1.07 -4.23 -58.36
C VAL A 12 0.39 -4.13 -57.88
N PHE A 13 0.68 -2.98 -57.30
CA PHE A 13 1.96 -2.60 -56.69
C PHE A 13 2.41 -3.59 -55.60
N SER A 14 3.70 -3.91 -55.63
CA SER A 14 4.42 -4.65 -54.60
C SER A 14 4.78 -3.74 -53.43
N ALA A 15 4.33 -4.10 -52.23
CA ALA A 15 4.89 -3.61 -50.96
C ALA A 15 5.57 -4.79 -50.26
N MET A 16 6.88 -4.68 -50.04
CA MET A 16 7.69 -5.64 -49.29
C MET A 16 7.27 -5.62 -47.81
N GLY A 17 6.64 -6.70 -47.34
CA GLY A 17 6.52 -6.99 -45.91
C GLY A 17 7.80 -7.65 -45.41
N GLN A 18 8.65 -6.90 -44.69
CA GLN A 18 9.73 -7.47 -43.91
C GLN A 18 9.16 -8.26 -42.73
N ARG A 19 9.37 -9.58 -42.73
CA ARG A 19 9.21 -10.45 -41.55
C ARG A 19 10.18 -9.98 -40.47
N ALA A 20 9.67 -9.42 -39.39
CA ALA A 20 10.42 -9.22 -38.16
C ALA A 20 10.62 -10.59 -37.46
N ARG A 21 11.88 -10.90 -37.16
CA ARG A 21 12.30 -12.06 -36.35
C ARG A 21 11.83 -11.85 -34.91
N GLN A 22 11.26 -12.88 -34.30
CA GLN A 22 11.17 -12.99 -32.84
C GLN A 22 12.58 -13.15 -32.26
N PRO A 23 12.96 -12.40 -31.21
CA PRO A 23 13.98 -12.83 -30.28
C PRO A 23 13.34 -13.61 -29.12
N GLU A 24 13.88 -14.79 -28.85
CA GLU A 24 13.70 -15.56 -27.63
C GLU A 24 14.31 -14.84 -26.41
N HIS A 25 13.72 -15.15 -25.25
CA HIS A 25 14.18 -14.88 -23.88
C HIS A 25 14.28 -13.41 -23.44
N GLN A 26 13.13 -12.88 -23.02
CA GLN A 26 13.02 -11.71 -22.16
C GLN A 26 12.99 -12.14 -20.68
N HIS A 27 13.79 -11.44 -19.86
CA HIS A 27 13.70 -11.47 -18.42
C HIS A 27 12.55 -10.55 -18.00
N ASP A 28 11.41 -11.13 -17.63
CA ASP A 28 10.30 -10.37 -17.04
C ASP A 28 10.68 -9.93 -15.62
N VAL A 29 10.78 -8.61 -15.43
CA VAL A 29 10.65 -7.99 -14.12
C VAL A 29 9.16 -7.95 -13.84
N HIS A 30 8.68 -8.87 -13.01
CA HIS A 30 7.28 -8.96 -12.61
C HIS A 30 6.88 -7.76 -11.75
N ASP A 31 6.40 -6.69 -12.39
CA ASP A 31 5.58 -5.69 -11.72
C ASP A 31 4.15 -6.26 -11.61
N GLY A 32 3.74 -6.58 -10.38
CA GLY A 32 2.49 -7.27 -10.04
C GLY A 32 1.20 -6.45 -10.18
N ASP A 33 1.06 -5.63 -11.22
CA ASP A 33 -0.17 -4.85 -11.43
C ASP A 33 -1.11 -5.59 -12.40
N SER A 34 -2.10 -6.30 -11.84
CA SER A 34 -3.23 -6.85 -12.60
C SER A 34 -4.01 -5.73 -13.30
N HIS A 35 -4.40 -5.94 -14.55
CA HIS A 35 -5.28 -5.07 -15.36
C HIS A 35 -6.70 -4.84 -14.81
N ASP A 36 -6.97 -5.26 -13.57
CA ASP A 36 -8.24 -5.01 -12.89
C ASP A 36 -8.13 -3.70 -12.10
N LEU A 37 -8.95 -2.72 -12.45
CA LEU A 37 -9.05 -1.42 -11.77
C LEU A 37 -9.54 -1.55 -10.31
N GLY A 38 -9.81 -2.78 -9.85
CA GLY A 38 -10.13 -3.11 -8.47
C GLY A 38 -8.93 -3.55 -7.65
N HIS A 39 -8.49 -2.72 -6.68
CA HIS A 39 -7.52 -3.14 -5.67
C HIS A 39 -8.05 -4.33 -4.84
N SER A 40 -7.43 -5.50 -4.99
CA SER A 40 -7.65 -6.65 -4.10
C SER A 40 -6.95 -6.37 -2.76
N HIS A 41 -7.70 -6.45 -1.65
CA HIS A 41 -7.14 -6.17 -0.32
C HIS A 41 -6.02 -7.15 0.06
N LEU A 42 -6.17 -8.43 -0.27
CA LEU A 42 -5.09 -9.40 -0.12
C LEU A 42 -3.88 -9.08 -1.02
N ALA A 43 -4.10 -8.61 -2.25
CA ALA A 43 -2.99 -8.24 -3.13
C ALA A 43 -2.20 -7.08 -2.54
N HIS A 44 -2.91 -6.07 -2.01
CA HIS A 44 -2.31 -4.95 -1.30
C HIS A 44 -1.44 -5.37 -0.12
N ILE A 45 -1.95 -6.24 0.76
CA ILE A 45 -1.20 -6.82 1.88
C ILE A 45 0.04 -7.58 1.36
N GLN A 46 -0.12 -8.38 0.31
CA GLN A 46 0.96 -9.19 -0.26
C GLN A 46 2.05 -8.33 -0.91
N ASP A 47 1.69 -7.25 -1.60
CA ASP A 47 2.63 -6.36 -2.28
C ASP A 47 3.60 -5.71 -1.29
N TYR A 48 3.15 -5.31 -0.10
CA TYR A 48 4.06 -4.80 0.93
C TYR A 48 5.00 -5.87 1.50
N ARG A 49 4.53 -7.13 1.59
CA ARG A 49 5.31 -8.26 2.12
C ARG A 49 6.44 -8.69 1.16
N LYS A 50 6.17 -8.61 -0.15
CA LYS A 50 7.10 -8.88 -1.27
C LYS A 50 8.43 -8.14 -1.15
N GLU A 51 8.42 -7.00 -0.51
CA GLU A 51 9.58 -6.11 -0.48
C GLU A 51 10.52 -6.29 0.75
N THR A 52 10.51 -7.46 1.40
CA THR A 52 11.44 -7.79 2.52
C THR A 52 12.74 -8.40 1.98
N VAL A 53 13.90 -8.13 2.56
CA VAL A 53 15.19 -8.59 1.97
C VAL A 53 16.13 -9.33 2.88
N TYR A 54 16.85 -10.25 2.25
CA TYR A 54 18.03 -10.93 2.73
C TYR A 54 19.15 -9.98 3.13
N VAL A 55 19.67 -10.18 4.34
CA VAL A 55 20.93 -9.61 4.84
C VAL A 55 21.91 -10.77 4.96
N HIS A 56 23.05 -10.70 4.26
CA HIS A 56 24.11 -11.67 4.40
C HIS A 56 24.64 -11.69 5.83
N ASN A 57 24.92 -12.89 6.37
CA ASN A 57 25.64 -13.12 7.62
C ASN A 57 24.94 -12.66 8.91
N LEU A 58 23.62 -12.82 9.01
CA LEU A 58 22.96 -12.74 10.32
C LEU A 58 23.26 -13.99 11.16
N PRO A 59 23.37 -13.85 12.49
CA PRO A 59 23.49 -15.02 13.38
C PRO A 59 22.25 -15.91 13.27
N ALA A 60 22.31 -17.11 13.86
CA ALA A 60 21.11 -17.94 14.03
C ALA A 60 19.99 -17.10 14.67
N PRO A 61 18.71 -17.26 14.25
CA PRO A 61 17.61 -16.50 14.84
C PRO A 61 17.51 -16.79 16.33
N GLU A 62 17.25 -15.76 17.12
CA GLU A 62 16.95 -15.91 18.53
C GLU A 62 15.49 -16.36 18.72
N LEU A 63 15.19 -16.98 19.87
CA LEU A 63 13.79 -17.18 20.26
C LEU A 63 13.19 -15.83 20.69
N ILE A 64 12.07 -15.46 20.09
CA ILE A 64 11.42 -14.17 20.27
C ILE A 64 10.14 -14.38 21.06
N SER A 65 10.06 -13.78 22.25
CA SER A 65 8.82 -13.68 23.02
C SER A 65 7.97 -12.49 22.56
N GLY A 66 6.65 -12.58 22.68
CA GLY A 66 5.76 -11.44 22.41
C GLY A 66 5.47 -11.22 20.92
N ILE A 67 5.47 -12.27 20.11
CA ILE A 67 5.08 -12.27 18.69
C ILE A 67 3.76 -13.03 18.45
N GLY A 68 2.93 -13.14 19.51
CA GLY A 68 1.81 -14.07 19.55
C GLY A 68 2.23 -15.50 19.87
N ALA A 69 1.26 -16.31 20.28
CA ALA A 69 1.44 -17.74 20.57
C ALA A 69 0.87 -18.58 19.43
N VAL A 70 1.61 -19.61 19.04
CA VAL A 70 1.19 -20.62 18.06
C VAL A 70 1.53 -22.01 18.59
N GLU A 71 0.57 -22.92 18.48
CA GLU A 71 0.71 -24.33 18.86
C GLU A 71 0.46 -25.24 17.64
N PHE A 72 1.39 -25.21 16.68
CA PHE A 72 1.28 -26.02 15.47
C PHE A 72 2.15 -27.27 15.58
N ARG A 73 1.56 -28.40 15.99
CA ARG A 73 2.30 -29.66 16.14
C ARG A 73 2.71 -30.24 14.78
N ILE A 74 3.98 -30.64 14.66
CA ILE A 74 4.53 -31.30 13.47
C ILE A 74 5.12 -32.67 13.82
N THR A 75 5.31 -33.52 12.82
CA THR A 75 5.99 -34.82 12.97
C THR A 75 7.50 -34.59 13.05
N THR A 76 8.01 -34.51 14.28
CA THR A 76 9.44 -34.42 14.59
C THR A 76 9.73 -34.98 15.98
N SER A 77 10.92 -35.55 16.19
CA SER A 77 11.44 -35.87 17.52
C SER A 77 12.28 -34.73 18.13
N SER A 78 12.59 -33.70 17.33
CA SER A 78 13.42 -32.58 17.75
C SER A 78 12.56 -31.48 18.39
N LYS A 79 12.70 -31.31 19.70
CA LYS A 79 12.05 -30.21 20.43
C LYS A 79 12.44 -28.85 19.86
N GLN A 80 13.70 -28.69 19.45
CA GLN A 80 14.20 -27.45 18.86
C GLN A 80 13.55 -27.17 17.50
N ALA A 81 13.39 -28.20 16.65
CA ALA A 81 12.68 -28.03 15.38
C ALA A 81 11.23 -27.60 15.58
N GLN A 82 10.51 -28.21 16.54
CA GLN A 82 9.14 -27.83 16.88
C GLN A 82 9.05 -26.38 17.40
N THR A 83 9.97 -25.95 18.27
CA THR A 83 9.98 -24.58 18.79
C THR A 83 10.20 -23.54 17.69
N PHE A 84 11.24 -23.71 16.86
CA PHE A 84 11.51 -22.77 15.78
C PHE A 84 10.45 -22.82 14.68
N PHE A 85 9.81 -23.97 14.45
CA PHE A 85 8.67 -24.06 13.55
C PHE A 85 7.48 -23.22 14.06
N ASN A 86 7.09 -23.34 15.33
CA ASN A 86 6.02 -22.53 15.91
C ASN A 86 6.34 -21.03 15.86
N GLN A 87 7.59 -20.65 16.16
CA GLN A 87 8.04 -19.27 16.00
C GLN A 87 7.90 -18.79 14.55
N GLY A 88 8.31 -19.62 13.58
CA GLY A 88 8.15 -19.31 12.16
C GLY A 88 6.69 -19.06 11.76
N VAL A 89 5.76 -19.87 12.25
CA VAL A 89 4.32 -19.68 12.00
C VAL A 89 3.79 -18.43 12.67
N ALA A 90 4.18 -18.14 13.92
CA ALA A 90 3.82 -16.89 14.60
C ALA A 90 4.31 -15.65 13.83
N LEU A 91 5.53 -15.70 13.29
CA LEU A 91 6.11 -14.64 12.47
C LEU A 91 5.42 -14.51 11.11
N LEU A 92 4.99 -15.61 10.48
CA LEU A 92 4.13 -15.55 9.29
C LEU A 92 2.81 -14.83 9.59
N HIS A 93 2.20 -15.07 10.76
CA HIS A 93 1.00 -14.35 11.17
C HIS A 93 1.25 -12.88 11.50
N CYS A 94 2.46 -12.53 11.93
CA CYS A 94 2.92 -11.14 12.11
C CYS A 94 3.27 -10.43 10.80
N PHE A 95 3.18 -11.10 9.64
CA PHE A 95 3.72 -10.63 8.35
C PHE A 95 5.21 -10.26 8.42
N TRP A 96 5.97 -10.97 9.27
CA TRP A 96 7.41 -10.80 9.42
C TRP A 96 8.16 -11.89 8.65
N ASP A 97 7.99 -11.90 7.33
CA ASP A 97 8.40 -13.01 6.46
C ASP A 97 9.90 -13.34 6.53
N PHE A 98 10.77 -12.33 6.72
CA PHE A 98 12.20 -12.56 6.83
C PHE A 98 12.62 -13.29 8.12
N GLU A 99 12.07 -12.92 9.27
CA GLU A 99 12.33 -13.66 10.52
C GLU A 99 11.65 -15.03 10.49
N ALA A 100 10.48 -15.15 9.86
CA ALA A 100 9.85 -16.45 9.63
C ALA A 100 10.77 -17.37 8.81
N TYR A 101 11.32 -16.87 7.71
CA TYR A 101 12.33 -17.57 6.89
C TYR A 101 13.53 -18.04 7.74
N ARG A 102 14.10 -17.16 8.57
CA ARG A 102 15.22 -17.52 9.46
C ARG A 102 14.82 -18.64 10.42
N ALA A 103 13.66 -18.54 11.06
CA ALA A 103 13.16 -19.53 12.00
C ALA A 103 12.95 -20.89 11.33
N PHE A 104 12.38 -20.94 10.12
CA PHE A 104 12.21 -22.20 9.40
C PHE A 104 13.55 -22.83 8.98
N LYS A 105 14.56 -22.03 8.61
CA LYS A 105 15.91 -22.56 8.35
C LYS A 105 16.54 -23.18 9.60
N GLU A 106 16.35 -22.56 10.75
CA GLU A 106 16.83 -23.10 12.02
C GLU A 106 16.08 -24.38 12.44
N ALA A 107 14.78 -24.45 12.17
CA ALA A 107 14.02 -25.69 12.33
C ALA A 107 14.53 -26.81 11.41
N ILE A 108 14.82 -26.52 10.14
CA ILE A 108 15.43 -27.46 9.19
C ILE A 108 16.81 -27.93 9.65
N ARG A 109 17.63 -27.03 10.21
CA ARG A 109 18.95 -27.36 10.77
C ARG A 109 18.82 -28.33 11.94
N SER A 110 17.77 -28.17 12.73
CA SER A 110 17.48 -28.98 13.92
C SER A 110 16.85 -30.34 13.58
N ASP A 111 16.08 -30.44 12.50
CA ASP A 111 15.56 -31.68 11.94
C ASP A 111 15.29 -31.53 10.44
N SER A 112 16.18 -32.07 9.61
CA SER A 112 16.08 -31.99 8.14
C SER A 112 15.12 -33.02 7.52
N THR A 113 14.53 -33.89 8.36
CA THR A 113 13.55 -34.91 7.94
C THR A 113 12.10 -34.45 8.17
N ALA A 114 11.90 -33.42 9.00
CA ALA A 114 10.60 -32.79 9.20
C ALA A 114 10.16 -32.03 7.93
N ILE A 115 8.99 -32.36 7.40
CA ILE A 115 8.47 -31.78 6.14
C ILE A 115 7.99 -30.33 6.33
N MET A 116 7.35 -30.03 7.45
CA MET A 116 6.67 -28.75 7.68
C MET A 116 7.60 -27.54 7.75
N PRO A 117 8.83 -27.63 8.29
CA PRO A 117 9.82 -26.55 8.14
C PRO A 117 10.11 -26.16 6.69
N TYR A 118 10.06 -27.11 5.72
CA TYR A 118 10.19 -26.78 4.30
C TYR A 118 8.93 -26.13 3.72
N TRP A 119 7.74 -26.48 4.22
CA TRP A 119 6.49 -25.78 3.90
C TRP A 119 6.56 -24.32 4.37
N GLY A 120 7.04 -24.10 5.60
CA GLY A 120 7.22 -22.76 6.17
C GLY A 120 8.27 -21.94 5.41
N LEU A 121 9.41 -22.56 5.08
CA LEU A 121 10.45 -21.94 4.27
C LEU A 121 9.90 -21.43 2.93
N TYR A 122 9.12 -22.26 2.24
CA TYR A 122 8.50 -21.90 0.96
C TYR A 122 7.38 -20.86 1.12
N SER A 123 6.64 -20.93 2.23
CA SER A 123 5.57 -19.98 2.54
C SER A 123 6.12 -18.56 2.75
N ALA A 124 7.21 -18.43 3.52
CA ALA A 124 7.89 -17.16 3.77
C ALA A 124 8.56 -16.58 2.51
N ILE A 125 9.28 -17.41 1.74
CA ILE A 125 9.97 -16.96 0.52
C ILE A 125 8.99 -16.55 -0.58
N GLY A 126 7.87 -17.26 -0.75
CA GLY A 126 6.91 -16.92 -1.80
C GLY A 126 6.24 -15.55 -1.60
N ALA A 127 6.36 -14.98 -0.40
CA ALA A 127 5.96 -13.61 -0.12
C ALA A 127 7.12 -12.61 -0.28
N ILE A 128 8.31 -12.99 -0.80
CA ILE A 128 9.49 -12.13 -0.97
C ILE A 128 9.94 -12.14 -2.44
N GLU A 129 10.22 -10.97 -3.00
CA GLU A 129 10.68 -10.79 -4.38
C GLU A 129 12.21 -10.91 -4.55
N GLY A 130 12.60 -11.23 -5.77
CA GLY A 130 13.99 -11.29 -6.22
C GLY A 130 14.59 -12.68 -6.26
N ASN A 131 15.82 -12.76 -6.79
CA ASN A 131 16.47 -14.03 -7.10
C ASN A 131 17.28 -14.61 -5.93
N ASP A 132 17.46 -13.86 -4.85
CA ASP A 132 18.33 -14.23 -3.72
C ASP A 132 17.88 -15.53 -3.04
N PHE A 133 16.58 -15.80 -3.04
CA PHE A 133 15.98 -16.97 -2.38
C PHE A 133 15.73 -18.14 -3.34
N ASN A 134 16.10 -18.04 -4.63
CA ASN A 134 15.81 -19.07 -5.63
C ASN A 134 16.40 -20.45 -5.26
N ALA A 135 17.59 -20.48 -4.66
CA ALA A 135 18.21 -21.72 -4.21
C ALA A 135 17.38 -22.41 -3.12
N ASP A 136 16.93 -21.65 -2.12
CA ASP A 136 16.11 -22.14 -1.01
C ASP A 136 14.68 -22.49 -1.48
N LYS A 137 14.11 -21.73 -2.41
CA LYS A 137 12.82 -22.05 -3.08
C LYS A 137 12.89 -23.41 -3.77
N LYS A 138 13.93 -23.64 -4.58
CA LYS A 138 14.18 -24.92 -5.26
C LYS A 138 14.42 -26.05 -4.25
N LEU A 139 15.15 -25.79 -3.16
CA LEU A 139 15.37 -26.77 -2.09
C LEU A 139 14.05 -27.18 -1.43
N ALA A 140 13.23 -26.21 -1.03
CA ALA A 140 11.96 -26.45 -0.37
C ALA A 140 11.02 -27.29 -1.26
N ILE A 141 10.87 -26.94 -2.54
CA ILE A 141 10.05 -27.73 -3.49
C ILE A 141 10.54 -29.18 -3.57
N ARG A 142 11.86 -29.40 -3.74
CA ARG A 142 12.41 -30.76 -3.82
C ARG A 142 12.15 -31.56 -2.54
N LYS A 143 12.35 -30.93 -1.37
CA LYS A 143 12.18 -31.57 -0.06
C LYS A 143 10.72 -31.85 0.26
N LEU A 144 9.81 -30.93 -0.06
CA LEU A 144 8.36 -31.15 0.05
C LEU A 144 7.93 -32.36 -0.77
N LYS A 145 8.38 -32.47 -2.04
CA LYS A 145 8.06 -33.63 -2.89
C LYS A 145 8.61 -34.95 -2.34
N ALA A 146 9.85 -34.95 -1.84
CA ALA A 146 10.51 -36.15 -1.34
C ALA A 146 9.95 -36.64 0.00
N LEU A 147 9.79 -35.73 0.98
CA LEU A 147 9.37 -36.07 2.34
C LEU A 147 7.85 -36.32 2.44
N LYS A 148 7.07 -35.89 1.44
CA LYS A 148 5.62 -36.13 1.40
C LYS A 148 5.27 -37.62 1.50
N VAL A 149 6.11 -38.53 1.01
CA VAL A 149 5.83 -39.97 1.01
C VAL A 149 5.62 -40.51 2.44
N SER A 150 6.46 -40.10 3.38
CA SER A 150 6.45 -40.55 4.79
C SER A 150 5.71 -39.61 5.75
N ALA A 151 5.20 -38.47 5.26
CA ALA A 151 4.50 -37.49 6.09
C ALA A 151 3.12 -37.98 6.56
N SER A 152 2.64 -37.41 7.68
CA SER A 152 1.26 -37.60 8.12
C SER A 152 0.25 -37.05 7.08
N GLU A 153 -1.00 -37.50 7.14
CA GLU A 153 -2.03 -36.97 6.22
C GLU A 153 -2.20 -35.45 6.33
N HIS A 154 -2.16 -34.93 7.56
CA HIS A 154 -2.24 -33.49 7.84
C HIS A 154 -1.14 -32.70 7.13
N GLU A 155 0.12 -33.09 7.33
CA GLU A 155 1.27 -32.41 6.73
C GLU A 155 1.34 -32.57 5.21
N LYS A 156 0.87 -33.73 4.69
CA LYS A 156 0.72 -33.95 3.24
C LYS A 156 -0.20 -32.91 2.60
N LEU A 157 -1.31 -32.57 3.25
CA LEU A 157 -2.26 -31.60 2.73
C LEU A 157 -1.66 -30.18 2.67
N TYR A 158 -0.93 -29.77 3.70
CA TYR A 158 -0.20 -28.49 3.70
C TYR A 158 0.87 -28.44 2.59
N ALA A 159 1.67 -29.49 2.46
CA ALA A 159 2.69 -29.60 1.43
C ALA A 159 2.08 -29.56 0.01
N GLU A 160 0.95 -30.22 -0.21
CA GLU A 160 0.24 -30.18 -1.49
C GLU A 160 -0.39 -28.82 -1.77
N GLY A 161 -1.00 -28.20 -0.77
CA GLY A 161 -1.59 -26.87 -0.89
C GLY A 161 -0.55 -25.84 -1.31
N ILE A 162 0.58 -25.78 -0.62
CA ILE A 162 1.57 -24.73 -0.89
C ILE A 162 2.25 -24.90 -2.27
N LEU A 163 2.39 -26.14 -2.74
CA LEU A 163 2.92 -26.41 -4.08
C LEU A 163 1.95 -26.01 -5.19
N LEU A 164 0.63 -25.91 -4.90
CA LEU A 164 -0.36 -25.40 -5.85
C LEU A 164 -0.39 -23.88 -5.88
N ARG A 165 -0.13 -23.21 -4.75
CA ARG A 165 -0.22 -21.74 -4.61
C ARG A 165 0.53 -21.00 -5.73
N ASP A 166 1.72 -21.50 -6.07
CA ASP A 166 2.65 -20.85 -7.01
C ASP A 166 2.87 -21.68 -8.29
N ALA A 167 1.95 -22.60 -8.61
CA ALA A 167 1.97 -23.26 -9.91
C ALA A 167 1.44 -22.29 -10.98
N ASP A 168 2.14 -22.14 -12.11
CA ASP A 168 1.81 -21.26 -13.26
C ASP A 168 0.46 -21.58 -13.97
N SER A 169 -0.41 -22.36 -13.33
CA SER A 169 -1.78 -22.57 -13.80
C SER A 169 -2.69 -21.43 -13.37
N GLU A 170 -3.63 -21.03 -14.22
CA GLU A 170 -4.66 -20.00 -13.96
C GLU A 170 -5.43 -20.20 -12.62
N ASN A 171 -5.37 -21.40 -12.01
CA ASN A 171 -6.10 -21.76 -10.79
C ASN A 171 -5.23 -22.01 -9.55
N GLY A 172 -3.95 -21.62 -9.51
CA GLY A 172 -3.05 -21.91 -8.38
C GLY A 172 -3.57 -21.45 -7.01
N LYS A 173 -4.09 -20.21 -6.94
CA LYS A 173 -4.74 -19.64 -5.75
C LYS A 173 -5.97 -20.45 -5.30
N GLN A 174 -6.85 -20.79 -6.23
CA GLN A 174 -8.05 -21.58 -5.94
C GLN A 174 -7.68 -23.00 -5.47
N GLY A 175 -6.67 -23.61 -6.08
CA GLY A 175 -6.13 -24.91 -5.66
C GLY A 175 -5.60 -24.89 -4.23
N TYR A 176 -4.87 -23.84 -3.84
CA TYR A 176 -4.39 -23.64 -2.47
C TYR A 176 -5.55 -23.49 -1.49
N GLN A 177 -6.51 -22.60 -1.79
CA GLN A 177 -7.71 -22.40 -0.97
C GLN A 177 -8.49 -23.69 -0.75
N LYS A 178 -8.70 -24.48 -1.80
CA LYS A 178 -9.40 -25.77 -1.72
C LYS A 178 -8.66 -26.77 -0.82
N LYS A 179 -7.32 -26.78 -0.84
CA LYS A 179 -6.54 -27.63 0.08
C LYS A 179 -6.69 -27.18 1.53
N LEU A 180 -6.70 -25.89 1.80
CA LEU A 180 -6.97 -25.36 3.14
C LEU A 180 -8.40 -25.68 3.60
N GLU A 181 -9.40 -25.59 2.74
CA GLU A 181 -10.78 -26.02 3.03
C GLU A 181 -10.85 -27.51 3.43
N VAL A 182 -10.11 -28.38 2.72
CA VAL A 182 -10.00 -29.81 3.08
C VAL A 182 -9.34 -30.00 4.44
N ILE A 183 -8.29 -29.23 4.77
CA ILE A 183 -7.65 -29.29 6.08
C ILE A 183 -8.64 -28.85 7.16
N VAL A 184 -9.31 -27.72 7.00
CA VAL A 184 -10.31 -27.22 7.96
C VAL A 184 -11.46 -28.22 8.17
N HIS A 185 -11.89 -28.91 7.12
CA HIS A 185 -12.91 -29.94 7.22
C HIS A 185 -12.44 -31.19 7.99
N LYS A 186 -11.24 -31.70 7.70
CA LYS A 186 -10.70 -32.92 8.33
C LYS A 186 -10.13 -32.68 9.73
N TYR A 187 -9.62 -31.47 9.98
CA TYR A 187 -8.94 -31.06 11.19
C TYR A 187 -9.56 -29.75 11.70
N PRO A 188 -10.82 -29.75 12.18
CA PRO A 188 -11.53 -28.53 12.57
C PRO A 188 -10.93 -27.80 13.78
N ALA A 189 -10.03 -28.45 14.53
CA ALA A 189 -9.26 -27.84 15.62
C ALA A 189 -8.00 -27.10 15.13
N ASP A 190 -7.66 -27.20 13.85
CA ASP A 190 -6.52 -26.51 13.26
C ASP A 190 -6.84 -25.02 13.06
N VAL A 191 -6.39 -24.21 14.02
CA VAL A 191 -6.59 -22.76 14.04
C VAL A 191 -5.81 -22.10 12.90
N ASP A 192 -4.58 -22.53 12.67
CA ASP A 192 -3.69 -21.94 11.67
C ASP A 192 -4.21 -22.21 10.25
N ALA A 193 -4.78 -23.39 9.96
CA ALA A 193 -5.48 -23.68 8.71
C ALA A 193 -6.63 -22.70 8.46
N LYS A 194 -7.47 -22.44 9.47
CA LYS A 194 -8.59 -21.49 9.38
C LYS A 194 -8.09 -20.07 9.14
N LEU A 195 -7.02 -19.65 9.83
CA LEU A 195 -6.40 -18.35 9.66
C LEU A 195 -5.81 -18.17 8.26
N PHE A 196 -5.02 -19.13 7.77
CA PHE A 196 -4.48 -19.09 6.40
C PHE A 196 -5.60 -19.09 5.35
N LEU A 197 -6.69 -19.83 5.58
CA LEU A 197 -7.84 -19.84 4.69
C LEU A 197 -8.53 -18.48 4.68
N ALA A 198 -8.82 -17.91 5.86
CA ALA A 198 -9.42 -16.58 5.98
C ALA A 198 -8.58 -15.52 5.26
N LEU A 199 -7.26 -15.49 5.50
CA LEU A 199 -6.36 -14.58 4.80
C LEU A 199 -6.41 -14.79 3.29
N SER A 200 -6.34 -16.04 2.82
CA SER A 200 -6.34 -16.34 1.39
C SER A 200 -7.66 -15.99 0.67
N LYS A 201 -8.77 -15.93 1.41
CA LYS A 201 -10.12 -15.60 0.92
C LYS A 201 -10.47 -14.11 1.08
N MET A 202 -9.65 -13.33 1.78
CA MET A 202 -9.92 -11.91 2.07
C MET A 202 -9.89 -11.05 0.79
N GLY A 203 -11.03 -10.99 0.10
CA GLY A 203 -11.17 -10.29 -1.18
C GLY A 203 -11.27 -8.77 -1.05
N GLY A 204 -11.67 -8.25 0.11
CA GLY A 204 -11.97 -6.83 0.31
C GLY A 204 -13.31 -6.43 -0.31
N TYR A 205 -13.41 -5.15 -0.66
CA TYR A 205 -14.62 -4.53 -1.22
C TYR A 205 -14.29 -3.85 -2.56
N ASP A 206 -15.29 -3.64 -3.41
CA ASP A 206 -15.17 -2.77 -4.58
C ASP A 206 -15.36 -1.29 -4.23
N THR A 207 -15.32 -0.41 -5.24
CA THR A 207 -15.47 1.04 -5.07
C THR A 207 -16.89 1.45 -4.66
N GLU A 208 -17.87 0.56 -4.77
CA GLU A 208 -19.26 0.74 -4.32
C GLU A 208 -19.51 0.08 -2.95
N MET A 209 -18.46 -0.41 -2.29
CA MET A 209 -18.51 -1.11 -1.01
C MET A 209 -19.27 -2.44 -1.05
N ASN A 210 -19.37 -3.10 -2.21
CA ASN A 210 -19.84 -4.48 -2.29
C ASN A 210 -18.70 -5.46 -1.94
N PRO A 211 -18.94 -6.50 -1.13
CA PRO A 211 -17.90 -7.46 -0.77
C PRO A 211 -17.49 -8.28 -2.00
N ARG A 212 -16.18 -8.38 -2.24
CA ARG A 212 -15.61 -9.23 -3.29
C ARG A 212 -15.66 -10.70 -2.90
N GLU A 213 -15.46 -11.58 -3.88
CA GLU A 213 -15.46 -13.03 -3.68
C GLU A 213 -14.53 -13.43 -2.50
N GLY A 214 -15.08 -14.26 -1.59
CA GLY A 214 -14.36 -14.77 -0.43
C GLY A 214 -14.39 -13.86 0.81
N GLN A 215 -14.68 -12.56 0.67
CA GLN A 215 -14.66 -11.61 1.80
C GLN A 215 -15.59 -12.05 2.94
N MET A 216 -16.84 -12.38 2.63
CA MET A 216 -17.82 -12.85 3.63
C MET A 216 -17.42 -14.20 4.25
N TYR A 217 -16.74 -15.06 3.51
CA TYR A 217 -16.27 -16.35 4.01
C TYR A 217 -15.11 -16.16 5.00
N ALA A 218 -14.18 -15.26 4.70
CA ALA A 218 -13.11 -14.85 5.61
C ALA A 218 -13.68 -14.25 6.89
N GLU A 219 -14.68 -13.37 6.77
CA GLU A 219 -15.38 -12.78 7.92
C GLU A 219 -16.02 -13.84 8.82
N TYR A 220 -16.74 -14.80 8.23
CA TYR A 220 -17.37 -15.88 8.98
C TYR A 220 -16.35 -16.68 9.82
N LEU A 221 -15.23 -17.07 9.21
CA LEU A 221 -14.16 -17.79 9.91
C LEU A 221 -13.56 -16.95 11.05
N LEU A 222 -13.28 -15.67 10.81
CA LEU A 222 -12.66 -14.81 11.81
C LEU A 222 -13.61 -14.48 12.97
N ARG A 223 -14.92 -14.32 12.72
CA ARG A 223 -15.93 -14.15 13.78
C ARG A 223 -16.02 -15.38 14.70
N ASP A 224 -15.93 -16.58 14.15
CA ASP A 224 -15.87 -17.82 14.94
C ASP A 224 -14.59 -17.89 15.78
N LEU A 225 -13.45 -17.58 15.16
CA LEU A 225 -12.15 -17.59 15.82
C LEU A 225 -12.02 -16.53 16.92
N LEU A 226 -12.60 -15.33 16.76
CA LEU A 226 -12.60 -14.30 17.81
C LEU A 226 -13.31 -14.77 19.07
N LYS A 227 -14.35 -15.61 18.93
CA LYS A 227 -15.09 -16.16 20.07
C LYS A 227 -14.36 -17.32 20.73
N THR A 228 -13.76 -18.20 19.92
CA THR A 228 -13.15 -19.45 20.39
C THR A 228 -11.69 -19.29 20.80
N TYR A 229 -10.98 -18.31 20.22
CA TYR A 229 -9.58 -17.98 20.50
C TYR A 229 -9.37 -16.48 20.73
N PRO A 230 -10.04 -15.88 21.75
CA PRO A 230 -10.05 -14.42 21.98
C PRO A 230 -8.71 -13.81 22.43
N ASN A 231 -7.67 -14.63 22.59
CA ASN A 231 -6.31 -14.18 22.94
C ASN A 231 -5.29 -14.54 21.85
N ASN A 232 -5.75 -14.93 20.66
CA ASN A 232 -4.86 -15.25 19.54
C ASN A 232 -4.55 -13.98 18.73
N ALA A 233 -3.27 -13.59 18.69
CA ALA A 233 -2.82 -12.38 17.99
C ALA A 233 -3.16 -12.38 16.50
N ALA A 234 -3.04 -13.53 15.81
CA ALA A 234 -3.32 -13.64 14.38
C ALA A 234 -4.81 -13.42 14.06
N VAL A 235 -5.70 -13.88 14.94
CA VAL A 235 -7.15 -13.66 14.80
C VAL A 235 -7.47 -12.16 14.86
N HIS A 236 -6.96 -11.45 15.86
CA HIS A 236 -7.15 -10.01 15.99
C HIS A 236 -6.51 -9.23 14.85
N HIS A 237 -5.30 -9.62 14.44
CA HIS A 237 -4.61 -9.03 13.30
C HIS A 237 -5.46 -9.14 12.02
N TYR A 238 -5.92 -10.34 11.68
CA TYR A 238 -6.67 -10.54 10.43
C TYR A 238 -8.06 -9.91 10.50
N TRP A 239 -8.64 -9.81 11.70
CA TRP A 239 -9.89 -9.06 11.89
C TRP A 239 -9.74 -7.57 11.63
N ILE A 240 -8.62 -6.96 12.04
CA ILE A 240 -8.34 -5.55 11.77
C ILE A 240 -8.28 -5.32 10.25
N HIS A 241 -7.47 -6.09 9.53
CA HIS A 241 -7.38 -5.98 8.06
C HIS A 241 -8.73 -6.19 7.37
N LEU A 242 -9.51 -7.19 7.81
CA LEU A 242 -10.82 -7.46 7.24
C LEU A 242 -11.79 -6.26 7.37
N MET A 243 -11.69 -5.50 8.47
CA MET A 243 -12.66 -4.49 8.87
C MET A 243 -12.27 -3.05 8.50
N GLU A 244 -10.97 -2.75 8.33
CA GLU A 244 -10.46 -1.38 8.21
C GLU A 244 -11.06 -0.57 7.05
N ASN A 245 -11.39 -1.22 5.93
CA ASN A 245 -11.99 -0.52 4.78
C ASN A 245 -13.50 -0.28 4.93
N CYS A 246 -14.28 -1.26 5.42
CA CYS A 246 -15.75 -1.17 5.47
C CYS A 246 -16.30 -0.56 6.75
N CYS A 247 -15.71 -0.96 7.88
CA CYS A 247 -16.40 -0.99 9.14
C CYS A 247 -15.40 -1.07 10.31
N PRO A 248 -14.46 -0.10 10.37
CA PRO A 248 -13.33 -0.10 11.31
C PRO A 248 -13.77 -0.12 12.78
N GLU A 249 -14.95 0.43 13.11
CA GLU A 249 -15.49 0.45 14.47
C GLU A 249 -15.64 -0.96 15.06
N GLN A 250 -15.91 -1.97 14.22
CA GLN A 250 -16.04 -3.37 14.66
C GLN A 250 -14.71 -4.00 15.08
N ALA A 251 -13.57 -3.36 14.76
CA ALA A 251 -12.24 -3.87 15.08
C ALA A 251 -11.55 -3.10 16.22
N VAL A 252 -12.20 -2.12 16.85
CA VAL A 252 -11.61 -1.34 17.96
C VAL A 252 -11.13 -2.23 19.11
N GLN A 253 -11.92 -3.23 19.52
CA GLN A 253 -11.51 -4.17 20.57
C GLN A 253 -10.25 -4.96 20.17
N SER A 254 -10.17 -5.40 18.92
CA SER A 254 -8.99 -6.09 18.38
C SER A 254 -7.78 -5.15 18.34
N ALA A 255 -7.96 -3.88 17.95
CA ALA A 255 -6.92 -2.86 17.96
C ALA A 255 -6.37 -2.58 19.36
N GLU A 256 -7.20 -2.66 20.41
CA GLU A 256 -6.75 -2.48 21.80
C GLU A 256 -6.03 -3.71 22.39
N LEU A 257 -6.35 -4.91 21.90
CA LEU A 257 -5.78 -6.17 22.39
C LEU A 257 -4.48 -6.55 21.68
N LEU A 258 -4.42 -6.39 20.36
CA LEU A 258 -3.31 -6.86 19.54
C LEU A 258 -1.91 -6.44 20.04
N PRO A 259 -1.63 -5.16 20.39
CA PRO A 259 -0.30 -4.77 20.86
C PRO A 259 0.07 -5.40 22.21
N LYS A 260 -0.90 -5.92 22.99
CA LYS A 260 -0.64 -6.66 24.23
C LYS A 260 -0.30 -8.12 23.96
N LEU A 261 -0.87 -8.69 22.89
CA LEU A 261 -0.68 -10.09 22.50
C LEU A 261 0.63 -10.30 21.72
N ALA A 262 1.03 -9.31 20.92
CA ALA A 262 2.24 -9.37 20.11
C ALA A 262 3.09 -8.07 20.15
N PRO A 263 3.53 -7.62 21.35
CA PRO A 263 4.24 -6.34 21.53
C PRO A 263 5.63 -6.28 20.87
N ALA A 264 6.23 -7.42 20.53
CA ALA A 264 7.57 -7.50 19.96
C ALA A 264 7.59 -7.48 18.42
N SER A 265 6.41 -7.47 17.77
CA SER A 265 6.30 -7.29 16.32
C SER A 265 5.89 -5.85 16.01
N GLY A 266 6.73 -5.12 15.28
CA GLY A 266 6.42 -3.75 14.87
C GLY A 266 5.12 -3.67 14.09
N HIS A 267 4.87 -4.62 13.18
CA HIS A 267 3.63 -4.67 12.40
C HIS A 267 2.41 -4.87 13.30
N MET A 268 2.45 -5.78 14.26
CA MET A 268 1.33 -6.00 15.19
C MET A 268 1.03 -4.77 16.06
N VAL A 269 2.05 -3.99 16.40
CA VAL A 269 1.90 -2.72 17.14
C VAL A 269 1.44 -1.58 16.21
N HIS A 270 1.66 -1.69 14.90
CA HIS A 270 1.22 -0.75 13.88
C HIS A 270 -0.29 -0.85 13.61
N MET A 271 -0.80 -2.07 13.46
CA MET A 271 -2.17 -2.36 13.02
C MET A 271 -3.29 -1.61 13.76
N PRO A 272 -3.23 -1.35 15.07
CA PRO A 272 -4.23 -0.52 15.73
C PRO A 272 -4.38 0.87 15.09
N GLY A 273 -3.29 1.42 14.57
CA GLY A 273 -3.26 2.71 13.91
C GLY A 273 -4.12 2.78 12.64
N HIS A 274 -4.29 1.68 11.91
CA HIS A 274 -5.22 1.63 10.76
C HIS A 274 -6.65 1.93 11.20
N ILE A 275 -7.12 1.24 12.24
CA ILE A 275 -8.47 1.43 12.79
C ILE A 275 -8.65 2.84 13.34
N TYR A 276 -7.71 3.30 14.18
CA TYR A 276 -7.79 4.63 14.78
C TYR A 276 -7.74 5.75 13.73
N TYR A 277 -6.94 5.59 12.68
CA TYR A 277 -6.88 6.54 11.57
C TYR A 277 -8.22 6.60 10.84
N LYS A 278 -8.82 5.44 10.52
CA LYS A 278 -10.08 5.36 9.77
C LYS A 278 -11.29 5.92 10.54
N ILE A 279 -11.31 5.82 11.87
CA ILE A 279 -12.37 6.41 12.72
C ILE A 279 -12.08 7.85 13.15
N GLY A 280 -10.94 8.43 12.75
CA GLY A 280 -10.57 9.81 13.09
C GLY A 280 -10.04 10.01 14.51
N ASP A 281 -9.58 8.96 15.20
CA ASP A 281 -8.81 9.07 16.45
C ASP A 281 -7.31 9.20 16.14
N TYR A 282 -6.97 10.34 15.53
CA TYR A 282 -5.62 10.61 15.03
C TYR A 282 -4.55 10.64 16.13
N LYS A 283 -4.95 10.87 17.39
CA LYS A 283 -4.03 10.79 18.53
C LYS A 283 -3.66 9.35 18.84
N LYS A 284 -4.62 8.42 18.95
CA LYS A 284 -4.31 7.01 19.16
C LYS A 284 -3.58 6.40 17.97
N ALA A 285 -3.94 6.79 16.74
CA ALA A 285 -3.24 6.37 15.54
C ALA A 285 -1.77 6.82 15.56
N TYR A 286 -1.50 8.10 15.85
CA TYR A 286 -0.15 8.63 16.03
C TYR A 286 0.66 7.83 17.06
N ASP A 287 0.06 7.54 18.22
CA ASP A 287 0.73 6.79 19.29
C ASP A 287 1.06 5.35 18.87
N ALA A 288 0.15 4.67 18.18
CA ALA A 288 0.36 3.31 17.66
C ALA A 288 1.50 3.27 16.63
N PHE A 289 1.49 4.19 15.66
CA PHE A 289 2.55 4.28 14.65
C PHE A 289 3.91 4.60 15.28
N LYS A 290 3.96 5.49 16.28
CA LYS A 290 5.20 5.77 17.02
C LYS A 290 5.69 4.61 17.87
N ALA A 291 4.78 3.87 18.51
CA ALA A 291 5.15 2.68 19.26
C ALA A 291 5.74 1.61 18.34
N SER A 292 5.11 1.39 17.18
CA SER A 292 5.61 0.49 16.14
C SER A 292 7.01 0.88 15.64
N LEU A 293 7.22 2.18 15.37
CA LEU A 293 8.53 2.73 15.01
C LEU A 293 9.61 2.43 16.05
N ALA A 294 9.28 2.48 17.34
CA ALA A 294 10.22 2.18 18.42
C ALA A 294 10.59 0.69 18.44
N VAL A 295 9.62 -0.21 18.23
CA VAL A 295 9.84 -1.65 18.15
C VAL A 295 10.76 -2.00 16.97
N ASP A 296 10.44 -1.50 15.77
CA ASP A 296 11.26 -1.73 14.58
C ASP A 296 12.67 -1.14 14.73
N SER A 297 12.79 0.08 15.28
CA SER A 297 14.10 0.70 15.52
C SER A 297 14.98 -0.12 16.46
N ALA A 298 14.39 -0.70 17.52
CA ALA A 298 15.11 -1.55 18.47
C ALA A 298 15.59 -2.84 17.81
N TYR A 299 14.72 -3.50 17.03
CA TYR A 299 15.07 -4.69 16.27
C TYR A 299 16.18 -4.41 15.25
N MET A 300 16.01 -3.37 14.42
CA MET A 300 16.99 -2.98 13.40
C MET A 300 18.35 -2.71 14.01
N LYS A 301 18.40 -1.97 15.12
CA LYS A 301 19.64 -1.70 15.85
C LYS A 301 20.28 -2.99 16.38
N LYS A 302 19.49 -3.89 16.98
CA LYS A 302 19.98 -5.15 17.56
C LYS A 302 20.51 -6.11 16.50
N GLN A 303 19.85 -6.21 15.35
CA GLN A 303 20.19 -7.13 14.26
C GLN A 303 21.08 -6.49 13.18
N HIS A 304 21.46 -5.22 13.34
CA HIS A 304 22.24 -4.45 12.35
C HIS A 304 21.57 -4.41 10.97
N ILE A 305 20.23 -4.29 10.94
CA ILE A 305 19.45 -4.19 9.71
C ILE A 305 19.31 -2.71 9.34
N PRO A 306 19.69 -2.30 8.12
CA PRO A 306 19.52 -0.93 7.67
C PRO A 306 18.03 -0.64 7.40
N GLU A 307 17.63 0.62 7.56
CA GLU A 307 16.23 1.04 7.43
C GLU A 307 15.62 0.66 6.07
N VAL A 308 16.40 0.73 4.98
CA VAL A 308 15.95 0.39 3.63
C VAL A 308 15.50 -1.08 3.50
N ASP A 309 16.05 -1.97 4.32
CA ASP A 309 15.74 -3.41 4.31
C ASP A 309 14.59 -3.77 5.28
N ALA A 310 14.05 -2.80 6.02
CA ALA A 310 12.92 -2.96 6.93
C ALA A 310 11.65 -2.32 6.32
N TRP A 311 10.85 -3.11 5.60
CA TRP A 311 9.66 -2.61 4.91
C TRP A 311 8.64 -1.98 5.84
N ASN A 312 8.35 -2.65 6.96
CA ASN A 312 7.35 -2.19 7.93
C ASN A 312 7.73 -0.82 8.49
N TYR A 313 9.02 -0.59 8.73
CA TYR A 313 9.51 0.69 9.24
C TYR A 313 9.16 1.87 8.32
N ILE A 314 9.34 1.71 7.00
CA ILE A 314 9.03 2.77 6.03
C ILE A 314 7.53 2.95 5.86
N HIS A 315 6.79 1.84 5.83
CA HIS A 315 5.33 1.84 5.80
C HIS A 315 4.75 2.58 7.00
N ASN A 316 5.22 2.28 8.22
CA ASN A 316 4.83 2.94 9.47
C ASN A 316 5.01 4.45 9.41
N ILE A 317 6.16 4.91 8.89
CA ILE A 317 6.41 6.35 8.78
C ILE A 317 5.44 6.98 7.79
N ASN A 318 5.22 6.38 6.62
CA ASN A 318 4.28 6.95 5.63
C ASN A 318 2.85 7.05 6.18
N TYR A 319 2.41 6.08 6.98
CA TYR A 319 1.13 6.17 7.69
C TYR A 319 1.11 7.27 8.75
N LEU A 320 2.20 7.41 9.51
CA LEU A 320 2.37 8.52 10.45
C LEU A 320 2.29 9.88 9.74
N LEU A 321 2.85 10.00 8.53
CA LEU A 321 2.77 11.20 7.70
C LEU A 321 1.32 11.53 7.32
N SER A 322 0.58 10.55 6.80
CA SER A 322 -0.84 10.72 6.45
C SER A 322 -1.69 11.08 7.67
N ASN A 323 -1.46 10.45 8.82
CA ASN A 323 -2.13 10.80 10.07
C ASN A 323 -1.86 12.25 10.50
N CYS A 324 -0.61 12.70 10.42
CA CYS A 324 -0.24 14.07 10.77
C CYS A 324 -0.92 15.11 9.86
N ALA A 325 -1.21 14.76 8.61
CA ALA A 325 -1.93 15.63 7.68
C ALA A 325 -3.39 15.86 8.10
N GLU A 326 -4.02 14.90 8.79
CA GLU A 326 -5.40 15.00 9.24
C GLU A 326 -5.57 15.84 10.51
N ASP A 327 -4.62 15.77 11.46
CA ASP A 327 -4.69 16.51 12.73
C ASP A 327 -3.76 17.73 12.81
N GLY A 328 -3.09 18.10 11.72
CA GLY A 328 -2.37 19.35 11.59
C GLY A 328 -0.92 19.35 12.10
N ARG A 329 -0.28 18.19 12.28
CA ARG A 329 1.11 18.08 12.79
C ARG A 329 2.15 18.28 11.68
N TYR A 330 2.17 19.45 11.04
CA TYR A 330 3.09 19.76 9.94
C TYR A 330 4.58 19.59 10.28
N ALA A 331 5.06 20.16 11.37
CA ALA A 331 6.47 20.10 11.77
C ALA A 331 6.91 18.67 12.07
N THR A 332 6.03 17.88 12.70
CA THR A 332 6.29 16.46 12.96
C THR A 332 6.29 15.65 11.66
N ALA A 333 5.32 15.87 10.77
CA ALA A 333 5.28 15.22 9.47
C ALA A 333 6.57 15.48 8.67
N LEU A 334 7.01 16.74 8.58
CA LEU A 334 8.25 17.07 7.89
C LEU A 334 9.48 16.42 8.51
N GLN A 335 9.59 16.39 9.85
CA GLN A 335 10.72 15.73 10.52
C GLN A 335 10.84 14.26 10.10
N TYR A 336 9.73 13.52 10.07
CA TYR A 336 9.72 12.11 9.68
C TYR A 336 9.87 11.91 8.17
N ALA A 337 9.31 12.81 7.35
CA ALA A 337 9.47 12.77 5.90
C ALA A 337 10.94 13.01 5.50
N GLU A 338 11.62 13.95 6.16
CA GLU A 338 13.05 14.22 5.96
C GLU A 338 13.92 13.06 6.45
N LYS A 339 13.49 12.34 7.49
CA LYS A 339 14.14 11.09 7.89
C LYS A 339 14.08 10.04 6.77
N LEU A 340 12.93 9.86 6.14
CA LEU A 340 12.79 8.94 5.00
C LEU A 340 13.60 9.40 3.78
N GLN A 341 13.61 10.70 3.47
CA GLN A 341 14.40 11.25 2.37
C GLN A 341 15.90 11.02 2.54
N ASN A 342 16.40 11.13 3.78
CA ASN A 342 17.82 10.99 4.11
C ASN A 342 18.22 9.57 4.52
N MET A 343 17.36 8.58 4.28
CA MET A 343 17.62 7.19 4.63
C MET A 343 18.90 6.67 3.97
N PRO A 344 19.86 6.11 4.74
CA PRO A 344 21.06 5.50 4.17
C PRO A 344 20.71 4.26 3.35
N ALA A 345 21.15 4.24 2.08
CA ALA A 345 21.01 3.08 1.20
C ALA A 345 22.16 3.00 0.20
N THR A 346 22.65 1.79 -0.08
CA THR A 346 23.65 1.56 -1.12
C THR A 346 23.05 1.79 -2.51
N LYS A 347 23.91 2.01 -3.52
CA LYS A 347 23.44 2.15 -4.92
C LYS A 347 22.62 0.94 -5.39
N GLU A 348 23.06 -0.26 -5.02
CA GLU A 348 22.36 -1.52 -5.30
C GLU A 348 20.96 -1.56 -4.67
N ARG A 349 20.85 -1.23 -3.38
CA ARG A 349 19.57 -1.22 -2.66
C ARG A 349 18.61 -0.19 -3.26
N LYS A 350 19.10 0.99 -3.62
CA LYS A 350 18.26 2.02 -4.25
C LYS A 350 17.68 1.57 -5.59
N ARG A 351 18.46 0.86 -6.41
CA ARG A 351 17.98 0.28 -7.68
C ARG A 351 16.96 -0.84 -7.46
N LYS A 352 17.21 -1.70 -6.48
CA LYS A 352 16.34 -2.84 -6.16
C LYS A 352 15.01 -2.40 -5.54
N TYR A 353 15.02 -1.32 -4.76
CA TYR A 353 13.86 -0.82 -4.00
C TYR A 353 13.48 0.61 -4.39
N GLU A 354 13.50 0.93 -5.68
CA GLU A 354 13.16 2.27 -6.15
C GLU A 354 11.77 2.71 -5.68
N GLY A 355 10.77 1.82 -5.75
CA GLY A 355 9.40 2.06 -5.27
C GLY A 355 9.36 2.73 -3.89
N ARG A 356 9.99 2.05 -2.93
CA ARG A 356 10.12 2.49 -1.55
C ARG A 356 11.03 3.70 -1.40
N PHE A 357 12.25 3.61 -1.92
CA PHE A 357 13.26 4.64 -1.69
C PHE A 357 12.86 5.97 -2.33
N PHE A 358 12.34 5.94 -3.56
CA PHE A 358 11.94 7.14 -4.27
C PHE A 358 10.54 7.63 -3.86
N TYR A 359 9.49 6.82 -4.06
CA TYR A 359 8.11 7.30 -3.96
C TYR A 359 7.61 7.44 -2.51
N GLN A 360 8.15 6.65 -1.59
CA GLN A 360 7.85 6.70 -0.16
C GLN A 360 8.96 7.39 0.65
N GLY A 361 10.15 7.61 0.08
CA GLY A 361 11.27 8.26 0.75
C GLY A 361 11.61 9.64 0.20
N VAL A 362 12.31 9.68 -0.94
CA VAL A 362 12.88 10.88 -1.55
C VAL A 362 11.83 11.99 -1.75
N ILE A 363 10.62 11.63 -2.19
CA ILE A 363 9.55 12.61 -2.45
C ILE A 363 8.65 12.88 -1.23
N ALA A 364 8.82 12.17 -0.12
CA ALA A 364 7.94 12.29 1.05
C ALA A 364 7.85 13.73 1.59
N PRO A 365 8.96 14.50 1.72
CA PRO A 365 8.87 15.89 2.15
C PRO A 365 8.03 16.75 1.20
N ALA A 366 8.20 16.60 -0.11
CA ALA A 366 7.42 17.35 -1.09
C ALA A 366 5.92 17.01 -1.03
N LYS A 367 5.58 15.72 -0.84
CA LYS A 367 4.20 15.29 -0.62
C LYS A 367 3.59 15.96 0.62
N MET A 368 4.33 16.02 1.73
CA MET A 368 3.84 16.72 2.93
C MET A 368 3.63 18.21 2.69
N GLU A 369 4.57 18.89 2.04
CA GLU A 369 4.37 20.31 1.68
C GLU A 369 3.11 20.50 0.80
N LEU A 370 2.78 19.55 -0.10
CA LEU A 370 1.53 19.57 -0.88
C LEU A 370 0.28 19.39 0.00
N CYS A 371 0.27 18.38 0.89
CA CYS A 371 -0.84 18.11 1.82
C CYS A 371 -1.23 19.38 2.59
N PHE A 372 -0.24 20.08 3.13
CA PHE A 372 -0.41 21.28 3.95
C PHE A 372 -0.56 22.59 3.14
N GLY A 373 -0.57 22.54 1.81
CA GLY A 373 -0.78 23.71 0.95
C GLY A 373 0.41 24.69 0.86
N PHE A 374 1.62 24.21 1.15
CA PHE A 374 2.90 24.92 0.96
C PHE A 374 3.47 24.67 -0.44
N TYR A 375 2.68 24.98 -1.46
CA TYR A 375 2.94 24.64 -2.86
C TYR A 375 4.31 25.09 -3.39
N LYS A 376 4.77 26.30 -3.05
CA LYS A 376 6.13 26.76 -3.41
C LYS A 376 7.22 25.85 -2.83
N LYS A 377 7.13 25.48 -1.55
CA LYS A 377 8.11 24.58 -0.90
C LYS A 377 8.08 23.20 -1.53
N ALA A 378 6.88 22.68 -1.86
CA ALA A 378 6.75 21.42 -2.58
C ALA A 378 7.45 21.46 -3.94
N ALA A 379 7.18 22.50 -4.74
CA ALA A 379 7.81 22.70 -6.05
C ALA A 379 9.34 22.80 -5.93
N ASP A 380 9.85 23.56 -4.95
CA ASP A 380 11.30 23.70 -4.72
C ASP A 380 11.96 22.36 -4.34
N ARG A 381 11.33 21.58 -3.46
CA ARG A 381 11.82 20.25 -3.08
C ARG A 381 11.81 19.29 -4.27
N LEU A 382 10.79 19.32 -5.12
CA LEU A 382 10.71 18.48 -6.32
C LEU A 382 11.70 18.89 -7.41
N ALA A 383 11.99 20.19 -7.54
CA ALA A 383 12.99 20.71 -8.46
C ALA A 383 14.43 20.41 -8.01
N ALA A 384 14.66 20.29 -6.69
CA ALA A 384 15.96 19.94 -6.12
C ALA A 384 16.37 18.48 -6.39
N ILE A 385 15.41 17.59 -6.66
CA ILE A 385 15.68 16.20 -7.05
C ILE A 385 16.19 16.19 -8.49
N LYS A 386 17.51 16.22 -8.65
CA LYS A 386 18.19 16.16 -9.94
C LYS A 386 18.58 14.73 -10.29
N LEU A 387 18.49 14.40 -11.58
CA LEU A 387 19.08 13.21 -12.16
C LEU A 387 20.60 13.44 -12.24
N ASP A 388 21.38 12.90 -11.31
CA ASP A 388 22.84 12.91 -11.46
C ASP A 388 23.26 11.88 -12.52
N LYS A 389 24.45 12.04 -13.12
CA LYS A 389 24.95 11.10 -14.16
C LYS A 389 25.11 9.66 -13.65
N ASP A 390 25.07 9.47 -12.34
CA ASP A 390 25.08 8.20 -11.62
C ASP A 390 23.67 7.67 -11.28
N SER A 391 22.63 8.28 -11.89
CA SER A 391 21.22 8.19 -11.49
C SER A 391 20.81 6.82 -11.02
N LEU A 392 20.40 6.81 -9.76
CA LEU A 392 19.78 5.67 -9.10
C LEU A 392 18.29 5.58 -9.39
N TYR A 393 17.72 6.56 -10.10
CA TYR A 393 16.31 6.65 -10.41
C TYR A 393 16.05 6.44 -11.91
N THR A 394 15.00 5.68 -12.20
CA THR A 394 14.47 5.37 -13.52
C THR A 394 13.82 6.60 -14.15
N THR A 395 13.68 6.54 -15.48
CA THR A 395 12.91 7.53 -16.25
C THR A 395 11.49 7.69 -15.69
N LYS A 396 10.85 6.58 -15.29
CA LYS A 396 9.48 6.54 -14.74
C LYS A 396 9.37 7.36 -13.45
N ALA A 397 10.30 7.14 -12.51
CA ALA A 397 10.32 7.83 -11.23
C ALA A 397 10.49 9.36 -11.41
N ILE A 398 11.41 9.76 -12.28
CA ILE A 398 11.62 11.18 -12.58
C ILE A 398 10.41 11.80 -13.29
N ALA A 399 9.81 11.10 -14.26
CA ALA A 399 8.61 11.56 -14.94
C ALA A 399 7.43 11.77 -13.96
N TYR A 400 7.25 10.86 -13.00
CA TYR A 400 6.24 11.03 -11.95
C TYR A 400 6.52 12.26 -11.08
N LYS A 401 7.76 12.44 -10.65
CA LYS A 401 8.22 13.61 -9.88
C LYS A 401 8.07 14.91 -10.68
N ASP A 402 8.29 14.90 -11.99
CA ASP A 402 8.05 16.07 -12.87
C ASP A 402 6.56 16.41 -12.94
N GLY A 403 5.69 15.40 -13.04
CA GLY A 403 4.25 15.59 -12.96
C GLY A 403 3.81 16.29 -11.67
N LEU A 404 4.30 15.81 -10.52
CA LEU A 404 4.05 16.46 -9.23
C LEU A 404 4.65 17.87 -9.15
N TYR A 405 5.79 18.13 -9.77
CA TYR A 405 6.41 19.45 -9.81
C TYR A 405 5.53 20.45 -10.57
N TYR A 406 5.00 20.06 -11.73
CA TYR A 406 4.08 20.90 -12.50
C TYR A 406 2.79 21.16 -11.72
N PHE A 407 2.23 20.14 -11.07
CA PHE A 407 1.07 20.30 -10.20
C PHE A 407 1.34 21.30 -9.06
N ALA A 408 2.42 21.10 -8.31
CA ALA A 408 2.82 21.98 -7.20
C ALA A 408 3.03 23.42 -7.67
N SER A 409 3.73 23.61 -8.80
CA SER A 409 4.02 24.93 -9.36
C SER A 409 2.75 25.63 -9.85
N GLY A 410 1.82 24.88 -10.47
CA GLY A 410 0.52 25.40 -10.88
C GLY A 410 -0.35 25.82 -9.70
N MET A 411 -0.41 25.00 -8.64
CA MET A 411 -1.15 25.33 -7.42
C MET A 411 -0.57 26.56 -6.71
N ASP A 412 0.77 26.71 -6.67
CA ASP A 412 1.42 27.91 -6.16
C ASP A 412 1.06 29.14 -7.02
N ALA A 413 1.11 29.01 -8.35
CA ALA A 413 0.74 30.09 -9.25
C ALA A 413 -0.71 30.54 -9.05
N VAL A 414 -1.67 29.61 -8.90
CA VAL A 414 -3.06 29.96 -8.56
C VAL A 414 -3.16 30.67 -7.22
N LYS A 415 -2.50 30.16 -6.17
CA LYS A 415 -2.51 30.76 -4.83
C LYS A 415 -2.00 32.21 -4.83
N ASN A 416 -1.09 32.55 -5.75
CA ASN A 416 -0.51 33.89 -5.91
C ASN A 416 -1.12 34.69 -7.07
N ASN A 417 -2.29 34.29 -7.58
CA ASN A 417 -3.01 34.96 -8.67
C ASN A 417 -2.21 35.11 -9.99
N ARG A 418 -1.24 34.22 -10.23
CA ARG A 418 -0.45 34.13 -11.48
C ARG A 418 -1.11 33.16 -12.44
N ILE A 419 -2.30 33.52 -12.94
CA ILE A 419 -3.17 32.59 -13.69
C ILE A 419 -2.53 32.08 -14.99
N GLU A 420 -1.82 32.93 -15.73
CA GLU A 420 -1.15 32.52 -16.96
C GLU A 420 0.01 31.54 -16.70
N ASP A 421 0.75 31.72 -15.61
CA ASP A 421 1.77 30.74 -15.19
C ASP A 421 1.12 29.42 -14.79
N ALA A 422 -0.02 29.46 -14.08
CA ALA A 422 -0.75 28.26 -13.70
C ALA A 422 -1.21 27.45 -14.92
N LYS A 423 -1.73 28.13 -15.97
CA LYS A 423 -2.09 27.50 -17.24
C LYS A 423 -0.89 26.83 -17.91
N ARG A 424 0.26 27.52 -17.97
CA ARG A 424 1.49 26.94 -18.53
C ARG A 424 1.92 25.66 -17.80
N PHE A 425 1.78 25.63 -16.47
CA PHE A 425 2.09 24.42 -15.70
C PHE A 425 1.06 23.31 -15.91
N ALA A 426 -0.23 23.64 -16.05
CA ALA A 426 -1.26 22.65 -16.41
C ALA A 426 -1.00 22.05 -17.80
N ASP A 427 -0.70 22.89 -18.80
CA ASP A 427 -0.34 22.44 -20.15
C ASP A 427 0.93 21.57 -20.15
N ALA A 428 1.92 21.91 -19.33
CA ALA A 428 3.15 21.13 -19.18
C ALA A 428 2.88 19.76 -18.54
N LEU A 429 1.99 19.69 -17.54
CA LEU A 429 1.56 18.45 -16.91
C LEU A 429 0.85 17.55 -17.93
N ASP A 430 -0.18 18.04 -18.61
CA ASP A 430 -0.92 17.28 -19.64
C ASP A 430 -0.01 16.87 -20.80
N GLY A 431 0.88 17.76 -21.25
CA GLY A 431 1.89 17.45 -22.25
C GLY A 431 2.84 16.33 -21.81
N SER A 432 3.25 16.29 -20.53
CA SER A 432 4.08 15.21 -19.98
C SER A 432 3.33 13.87 -19.93
N LEU A 433 2.06 13.89 -19.54
CA LEU A 433 1.22 12.69 -19.45
C LEU A 433 0.97 12.10 -20.84
N TRP A 434 0.67 12.96 -21.81
CA TRP A 434 0.53 12.55 -23.20
C TRP A 434 1.82 11.96 -23.76
N ARG A 435 2.99 12.60 -23.53
CA ARG A 435 4.28 12.05 -23.97
C ARG A 435 4.59 10.72 -23.27
N ASN A 436 4.28 10.58 -22.00
CA ASN A 436 4.46 9.34 -21.26
C ASN A 436 3.67 8.19 -21.91
N ALA A 437 2.42 8.44 -22.29
CA ALA A 437 1.57 7.42 -22.92
C ALA A 437 1.89 7.13 -24.40
N ASN A 438 2.44 8.10 -25.15
CA ASN A 438 2.53 8.01 -26.61
C ASN A 438 3.96 7.96 -27.18
N GLN A 439 4.98 8.31 -26.40
CA GLN A 439 6.36 8.47 -26.91
C GLN A 439 7.41 7.67 -26.12
N GLN A 440 7.04 7.06 -24.99
CA GLN A 440 7.96 6.27 -24.17
C GLN A 440 7.96 4.80 -24.58
N THR A 441 9.05 4.11 -24.30
CA THR A 441 9.08 2.64 -24.38
C THR A 441 8.27 2.05 -23.22
N PRO A 442 7.74 0.82 -23.31
CA PRO A 442 7.02 0.17 -22.19
C PRO A 442 7.81 0.18 -20.86
N ASP A 443 9.14 0.05 -20.96
CA ASP A 443 10.07 0.08 -19.82
C ASP A 443 10.31 1.48 -19.25
N ASP A 444 9.76 2.54 -19.86
CA ASP A 444 9.85 3.93 -19.43
C ASP A 444 8.47 4.57 -19.14
N VAL A 445 7.36 3.87 -19.42
CA VAL A 445 6.00 4.33 -19.09
C VAL A 445 5.79 4.29 -17.57
N ILE A 446 5.20 5.35 -16.99
CA ILE A 446 4.87 5.41 -15.56
C ILE A 446 3.88 4.30 -15.24
N THR A 447 4.02 3.64 -14.09
CA THR A 447 3.08 2.59 -13.68
C THR A 447 1.64 3.14 -13.61
N ILE A 448 0.66 2.31 -13.96
CA ILE A 448 -0.73 2.76 -14.13
C ILE A 448 -1.27 3.44 -12.86
N ARG A 449 -0.91 2.93 -11.69
CA ARG A 449 -1.28 3.50 -10.40
C ARG A 449 -0.77 4.94 -10.24
N ARG A 450 0.50 5.19 -10.56
CA ARG A 450 1.12 6.52 -10.44
C ARG A 450 0.66 7.47 -11.54
N LEU A 451 0.36 6.95 -12.73
CA LEU A 451 -0.25 7.73 -13.79
C LEU A 451 -1.65 8.22 -13.39
N ASN A 452 -2.43 7.37 -12.73
CA ASN A 452 -3.77 7.74 -12.24
C ASN A 452 -3.70 8.81 -11.14
N ASP A 453 -2.73 8.75 -10.21
CA ASP A 453 -2.49 9.83 -9.24
C ASP A 453 -2.29 11.19 -9.96
N LEU A 454 -1.50 11.23 -11.04
CA LEU A 454 -1.24 12.45 -11.81
C LEU A 454 -2.43 12.92 -12.66
N ASN A 455 -3.26 11.99 -13.13
CA ASN A 455 -4.50 12.33 -13.84
C ASN A 455 -5.49 13.06 -12.93
N VAL A 456 -5.58 12.65 -11.65
CA VAL A 456 -6.35 13.39 -10.63
C VAL A 456 -5.77 14.80 -10.44
N ALA A 457 -4.46 14.90 -10.25
CA ALA A 457 -3.75 16.17 -10.08
C ALA A 457 -3.95 17.14 -11.25
N SER A 458 -3.92 16.64 -12.49
CA SER A 458 -4.16 17.48 -13.68
C SER A 458 -5.58 18.06 -13.68
N LEU A 459 -6.59 17.22 -13.50
CA LEU A 459 -7.99 17.67 -13.49
C LEU A 459 -8.26 18.64 -12.33
N GLU A 460 -7.70 18.37 -11.15
CA GLU A 460 -7.82 19.27 -10.00
C GLU A 460 -7.20 20.64 -10.30
N LEU A 461 -5.96 20.69 -10.83
CA LEU A 461 -5.29 21.94 -11.16
C LEU A 461 -6.09 22.75 -12.20
N GLN A 462 -6.59 22.10 -13.25
CA GLN A 462 -7.42 22.76 -14.27
C GLN A 462 -8.69 23.35 -13.65
N GLY A 463 -9.37 22.61 -12.77
CA GLY A 463 -10.55 23.10 -12.06
C GLY A 463 -10.23 24.28 -11.13
N VAL A 464 -9.13 24.21 -10.39
CA VAL A 464 -8.66 25.29 -9.50
C VAL A 464 -8.28 26.56 -10.28
N ILE A 465 -7.69 26.42 -11.47
CA ILE A 465 -7.44 27.54 -12.39
C ILE A 465 -8.76 28.18 -12.83
N LYS A 466 -9.75 27.40 -13.27
CA LYS A 466 -11.07 27.93 -13.66
C LYS A 466 -11.78 28.63 -12.50
N SER A 467 -11.65 28.09 -11.29
CA SER A 467 -12.17 28.70 -10.08
C SER A 467 -11.54 30.09 -9.85
N ALA A 468 -10.22 30.21 -10.04
CA ALA A 468 -9.51 31.48 -9.94
C ALA A 468 -9.83 32.47 -11.07
N GLU A 469 -10.25 31.98 -12.24
CA GLU A 469 -10.81 32.80 -13.34
C GLU A 469 -12.28 33.22 -13.11
N ASN A 470 -12.88 32.89 -11.95
CA ASN A 470 -14.31 33.04 -11.66
C ASN A 470 -15.25 32.25 -12.60
N LYS A 471 -14.74 31.25 -13.33
CA LYS A 471 -15.51 30.37 -14.22
C LYS A 471 -16.02 29.17 -13.41
N TYR A 472 -16.89 29.45 -12.43
CA TYR A 472 -17.27 28.47 -11.41
C TYR A 472 -17.95 27.22 -11.97
N SER A 473 -18.81 27.35 -12.99
CA SER A 473 -19.47 26.18 -13.61
C SER A 473 -18.46 25.20 -14.22
N ASP A 474 -17.50 25.72 -14.98
CA ASP A 474 -16.43 24.91 -15.60
C ASP A 474 -15.52 24.30 -14.53
N ALA A 475 -15.19 25.08 -13.51
CA ALA A 475 -14.37 24.65 -12.38
C ALA A 475 -15.00 23.46 -11.65
N ILE A 476 -16.29 23.55 -11.32
CA ILE A 476 -17.05 22.51 -10.63
C ILE A 476 -17.11 21.24 -11.50
N ALA A 477 -17.37 21.36 -12.80
CA ALA A 477 -17.43 20.20 -13.70
C ALA A 477 -16.08 19.44 -13.75
N LEU A 478 -14.96 20.17 -13.80
CA LEU A 478 -13.62 19.57 -13.76
C LEU A 478 -13.32 18.93 -12.40
N LEU A 479 -13.68 19.59 -11.30
CA LEU A 479 -13.42 19.10 -9.95
C LEU A 479 -14.27 17.87 -9.58
N GLU A 480 -15.51 17.77 -10.06
CA GLU A 480 -16.33 16.55 -9.92
C GLU A 480 -15.71 15.39 -10.72
N LYS A 481 -15.17 15.67 -11.91
CA LYS A 481 -14.43 14.66 -12.69
C LYS A 481 -13.14 14.22 -11.97
N ALA A 482 -12.40 15.17 -11.39
CA ALA A 482 -11.21 14.89 -10.59
C ALA A 482 -11.54 14.03 -9.37
N LYS A 483 -12.60 14.37 -8.63
CA LYS A 483 -13.11 13.59 -7.50
C LYS A 483 -13.51 12.18 -7.93
N LYS A 484 -14.24 12.01 -9.02
CA LYS A 484 -14.58 10.67 -9.53
C LYS A 484 -13.33 9.86 -9.86
N LYS A 485 -12.30 10.49 -10.41
CA LYS A 485 -11.02 9.85 -10.68
C LYS A 485 -10.23 9.51 -9.42
N GLU A 486 -10.33 10.34 -8.37
CA GLU A 486 -9.81 10.03 -7.05
C GLU A 486 -10.52 8.81 -6.45
N ASP A 487 -11.85 8.74 -6.55
CA ASP A 487 -12.64 7.59 -6.09
C ASP A 487 -12.27 6.30 -6.84
N ASP A 488 -11.98 6.42 -8.14
CA ASP A 488 -11.52 5.33 -9.00
C ASP A 488 -10.10 4.85 -8.67
N LEU A 489 -9.33 5.59 -7.86
CA LEU A 489 -8.08 5.09 -7.29
C LEU A 489 -8.34 3.97 -6.27
N GLY A 490 -9.55 3.88 -5.72
CA GLY A 490 -9.94 2.85 -4.76
C GLY A 490 -9.20 2.93 -3.42
N TYR A 491 -9.32 1.85 -2.64
CA TYR A 491 -8.72 1.77 -1.32
C TYR A 491 -7.20 1.62 -1.38
N SER A 492 -6.48 2.43 -0.62
CA SER A 492 -5.03 2.29 -0.44
C SER A 492 -4.56 2.73 0.93
N GLU A 493 -3.54 2.03 1.44
CA GLU A 493 -2.98 2.25 2.76
C GLU A 493 -1.45 2.43 2.71
N PRO A 494 -0.92 3.59 3.10
CA PRO A 494 -1.64 4.86 3.32
C PRO A 494 -2.28 5.38 2.01
N PRO A 495 -3.19 6.37 2.08
CA PRO A 495 -3.82 6.98 0.90
C PRO A 495 -2.79 7.42 -0.15
N SER A 496 -3.02 7.08 -1.43
CA SER A 496 -2.06 7.38 -2.50
C SER A 496 -2.01 8.86 -2.88
N TYR A 497 -3.18 9.50 -2.95
CA TYR A 497 -3.32 10.90 -3.33
C TYR A 497 -3.09 11.80 -2.11
N ALA A 498 -2.21 12.80 -2.27
CA ALA A 498 -1.69 13.57 -1.14
C ALA A 498 -2.73 14.50 -0.48
N ARG A 499 -3.82 14.85 -1.17
CA ARG A 499 -4.82 15.79 -0.65
C ARG A 499 -6.18 15.54 -1.29
N PRO A 500 -7.26 15.40 -0.50
CA PRO A 500 -8.59 15.14 -1.06
C PRO A 500 -9.08 16.24 -2.01
N VAL A 501 -9.57 15.86 -3.20
CA VAL A 501 -10.10 16.80 -4.21
C VAL A 501 -11.33 17.54 -3.68
N LEU A 502 -12.06 16.92 -2.74
CA LEU A 502 -13.22 17.52 -2.05
C LEU A 502 -12.89 18.89 -1.44
N ILE A 503 -11.64 19.12 -0.99
CA ILE A 503 -11.25 20.43 -0.47
C ILE A 503 -11.30 21.49 -1.59
N SER A 504 -10.75 21.19 -2.76
CA SER A 504 -10.75 22.12 -3.90
C SER A 504 -12.16 22.36 -4.48
N LEU A 505 -13.01 21.32 -4.47
CA LEU A 505 -14.42 21.43 -4.82
C LEU A 505 -15.19 22.33 -3.84
N ALA A 506 -15.03 22.12 -2.54
CA ALA A 506 -15.70 22.90 -1.50
C ALA A 506 -15.27 24.37 -1.52
N GLU A 507 -13.96 24.66 -1.66
CA GLU A 507 -13.45 26.03 -1.81
C GLU A 507 -14.00 26.73 -3.06
N THR A 508 -14.17 26.00 -4.15
CA THR A 508 -14.77 26.55 -5.38
C THR A 508 -16.25 26.89 -5.18
N HIS A 509 -17.02 26.03 -4.52
CA HIS A 509 -18.40 26.35 -4.14
C HIS A 509 -18.48 27.55 -3.21
N LEU A 510 -17.56 27.67 -2.23
CA LEU A 510 -17.51 28.81 -1.32
C LEU A 510 -17.25 30.12 -2.06
N LYS A 511 -16.28 30.16 -2.99
CA LYS A 511 -16.01 31.33 -3.85
C LYS A 511 -17.19 31.70 -4.74
N ALA A 512 -17.95 30.69 -5.19
CA ALA A 512 -19.18 30.88 -5.95
C ALA A 512 -20.40 31.29 -5.08
N ASN A 513 -20.22 31.50 -3.77
CA ASN A 513 -21.29 31.73 -2.78
C ASN A 513 -22.36 30.62 -2.74
N GLN A 514 -22.00 29.40 -3.13
CA GLN A 514 -22.86 28.22 -3.08
C GLN A 514 -22.66 27.50 -1.74
N TYR A 515 -23.02 28.16 -0.64
CA TYR A 515 -22.66 27.72 0.72
C TYR A 515 -23.15 26.30 1.04
N ASP A 516 -24.37 25.95 0.66
CA ASP A 516 -24.92 24.62 0.98
C ASP A 516 -24.17 23.51 0.24
N LYS A 517 -23.68 23.78 -0.99
CA LYS A 517 -22.83 22.83 -1.73
C LYS A 517 -21.43 22.74 -1.15
N ALA A 518 -20.86 23.86 -0.67
CA ALA A 518 -19.58 23.86 0.03
C ALA A 518 -19.66 23.05 1.34
N ILE A 519 -20.75 23.21 2.09
CA ILE A 519 -21.03 22.42 3.30
C ILE A 519 -21.15 20.93 2.95
N ALA A 520 -21.89 20.58 1.90
CA ALA A 520 -22.04 19.19 1.46
C ALA A 520 -20.69 18.56 1.11
N ALA A 521 -19.84 19.25 0.35
CA ALA A 521 -18.51 18.74 -0.02
C ALA A 521 -17.59 18.57 1.19
N TYR A 522 -17.59 19.49 2.16
CA TYR A 522 -16.83 19.32 3.40
C TYR A 522 -17.42 18.26 4.34
N THR A 523 -18.73 18.06 4.34
CA THR A 523 -19.37 16.98 5.10
C THR A 523 -18.99 15.62 4.51
N GLN A 524 -19.00 15.49 3.19
CA GLN A 524 -18.51 14.30 2.50
C GLN A 524 -17.02 14.03 2.80
N LEU A 525 -16.22 15.08 2.98
CA LEU A 525 -14.82 14.92 3.41
C LEU A 525 -14.75 14.34 4.84
N LEU A 526 -15.61 14.77 5.77
CA LEU A 526 -15.68 14.20 7.12
C LEU A 526 -16.20 12.75 7.13
N GLU A 527 -17.05 12.36 6.18
CA GLU A 527 -17.48 10.97 6.05
C GLU A 527 -16.32 10.05 5.63
N ARG A 528 -15.41 10.55 4.78
CA ARG A 528 -14.23 9.79 4.33
C ARG A 528 -13.06 9.86 5.32
N HIS A 529 -12.88 11.02 5.94
CA HIS A 529 -11.81 11.34 6.87
C HIS A 529 -12.44 11.94 8.15
N PRO A 530 -12.99 11.09 9.04
CA PRO A 530 -13.63 11.55 10.27
C PRO A 530 -12.71 12.45 11.08
N ASN A 531 -13.26 13.50 11.70
CA ASN A 531 -12.52 14.48 12.47
C ASN A 531 -11.38 15.22 11.72
N SER A 532 -11.35 15.26 10.38
CA SER A 532 -10.28 15.96 9.64
C SER A 532 -10.22 17.45 9.94
N ALA A 533 -9.04 17.97 10.32
CA ALA A 533 -8.83 19.39 10.61
C ALA A 533 -9.09 20.26 9.38
N ASN A 534 -8.72 19.78 8.19
CA ASN A 534 -8.99 20.50 6.93
C ASN A 534 -10.49 20.68 6.68
N ALA A 535 -11.30 19.66 6.99
CA ALA A 535 -12.74 19.73 6.81
C ALA A 535 -13.39 20.69 7.81
N TYR A 536 -13.01 20.63 9.09
CA TYR A 536 -13.52 21.56 10.10
C TYR A 536 -13.10 23.00 9.86
N TRP A 537 -11.86 23.23 9.40
CA TRP A 537 -11.42 24.55 8.96
C TRP A 537 -12.26 25.07 7.78
N GLY A 538 -12.55 24.20 6.81
CA GLY A 538 -13.44 24.48 5.71
C GLY A 538 -14.83 24.91 6.16
N LEU A 539 -15.48 24.09 6.98
CA LEU A 539 -16.82 24.38 7.52
C LEU A 539 -16.85 25.67 8.35
N TYR A 540 -15.84 25.91 9.20
CA TYR A 540 -15.69 27.17 9.92
C TYR A 540 -15.71 28.37 8.96
N LYS A 541 -14.91 28.34 7.88
CA LYS A 541 -14.88 29.43 6.88
C LYS A 541 -16.24 29.62 6.20
N VAL A 542 -16.91 28.53 5.81
CA VAL A 542 -18.22 28.60 5.14
C VAL A 542 -19.27 29.24 6.05
N TYR A 543 -19.41 28.77 7.30
CA TYR A 543 -20.39 29.32 8.23
C TYR A 543 -20.08 30.75 8.66
N LYS A 544 -18.80 31.11 8.78
CA LYS A 544 -18.36 32.47 9.03
C LYS A 544 -18.79 33.42 7.91
N GLN A 545 -18.62 33.01 6.65
CA GLN A 545 -19.05 33.79 5.49
C GLN A 545 -20.58 33.85 5.34
N LYS A 546 -21.29 32.78 5.74
CA LYS A 546 -22.77 32.73 5.78
C LYS A 546 -23.36 33.58 6.92
N GLY A 547 -22.56 33.97 7.91
CA GLY A 547 -22.99 34.76 9.07
C GLY A 547 -23.64 33.94 10.19
N ASP A 548 -23.52 32.61 10.18
CA ASP A 548 -24.06 31.73 11.23
C ASP A 548 -23.07 31.64 12.40
N VAL A 549 -23.28 32.49 13.41
CA VAL A 549 -22.39 32.59 14.58
C VAL A 549 -22.36 31.29 15.39
N ALA A 550 -23.50 30.60 15.53
CA ALA A 550 -23.59 29.38 16.32
C ALA A 550 -22.77 28.26 15.68
N LYS A 551 -22.96 28.01 14.37
CA LYS A 551 -22.21 26.99 13.63
C LYS A 551 -20.74 27.37 13.46
N THR A 552 -20.41 28.64 13.30
CA THR A 552 -19.02 29.11 13.27
C THR A 552 -18.29 28.73 14.57
N LYS A 553 -18.92 28.97 15.73
CA LYS A 553 -18.35 28.60 17.04
C LYS A 553 -18.25 27.07 17.21
N GLU A 554 -19.26 26.33 16.77
CA GLU A 554 -19.27 24.87 16.80
C GLU A 554 -18.07 24.28 16.05
N TYR A 555 -17.86 24.66 14.78
CA TYR A 555 -16.76 24.13 13.99
C TYR A 555 -15.38 24.67 14.39
N ALA A 556 -15.31 25.87 14.99
CA ALA A 556 -14.10 26.34 15.63
C ALA A 556 -13.68 25.43 16.82
N ASN A 557 -14.65 24.98 17.62
CA ASN A 557 -14.38 24.06 18.73
C ASN A 557 -13.95 22.67 18.24
N HIS A 558 -14.61 22.13 17.21
CA HIS A 558 -14.21 20.87 16.58
C HIS A 558 -12.78 20.95 16.02
N LEU A 559 -12.47 22.02 15.29
CA LEU A 559 -11.12 22.26 14.79
C LEU A 559 -10.10 22.36 15.91
N HIS A 560 -10.41 23.09 16.99
CA HIS A 560 -9.52 23.21 18.14
C HIS A 560 -9.25 21.85 18.81
N ALA A 561 -10.29 21.01 18.96
CA ALA A 561 -10.17 19.69 19.56
C ALA A 561 -9.34 18.73 18.69
N THR A 562 -9.58 18.70 17.38
CA THR A 562 -8.80 17.88 16.43
C THR A 562 -7.35 18.35 16.37
N ALA A 563 -7.14 19.64 16.12
CA ALA A 563 -5.81 20.20 15.86
C ALA A 563 -5.05 20.60 17.13
N GLN A 564 -5.49 20.15 18.32
CA GLN A 564 -4.86 20.49 19.60
C GLN A 564 -3.38 20.08 19.69
N PHE A 565 -2.99 19.05 18.94
CA PHE A 565 -1.62 18.57 18.86
C PHE A 565 -0.87 19.06 17.61
N GLY A 566 -1.57 19.75 16.71
CA GLY A 566 -1.05 20.28 15.47
C GLY A 566 -0.34 21.63 15.65
N ASP A 567 0.24 22.12 14.56
CA ASP A 567 0.92 23.40 14.54
C ASP A 567 -0.09 24.55 14.52
N LYS A 568 -0.05 25.38 15.56
CA LYS A 568 -1.01 26.48 15.80
C LYS A 568 -1.15 27.47 14.62
N ALA A 569 -0.13 27.60 13.79
CA ALA A 569 -0.11 28.54 12.67
C ALA A 569 -0.90 28.05 11.43
N LEU A 570 -1.26 26.77 11.35
CA LEU A 570 -1.95 26.23 10.17
C LEU A 570 -3.42 26.65 10.08
N PHE A 571 -4.08 26.78 11.23
CA PHE A 571 -5.51 27.05 11.34
C PHE A 571 -5.77 28.26 12.25
N PRO A 572 -5.60 29.50 11.75
CA PRO A 572 -5.80 30.69 12.56
C PRO A 572 -7.30 30.95 12.78
N LEU A 573 -7.82 30.53 13.95
CA LEU A 573 -9.21 30.72 14.37
C LEU A 573 -9.56 32.16 14.73
#